data_AF-A0A0Q9I805-F1
#
_entry.id   AF-A0A0Q9I805-F1
#
_cell.length_a   1.000
_cell.length_b   1.000
_cell.length_c   1.000
_cell.angle_alpha   90.00
_cell.angle_beta   90.00
_cell.angle_gamma   90.00
#
_symmetry.space_group_name_H-M   'P 1'
#
loop_
_entity.id
_entity.type
_entity.pdbx_description
1 polymer ?
#
loop_
_entity_poly.entity_id
_entity_poly.type
_entity_poly.pdbx_seq_one_letter_code
_entity_poly.pdbx_strand_id
1 'polypeptide(L)'
;MGTLRYGDEVRDEKSYFAAIDKDKPEPESLEVAQKFIKAKTKDWSPEMVKDPVQEHLLKLIASKRRKGVRKPAGDADKGRPGNVVNLFEALKKSLQDKSLRS
;
A
#
# COMPACT_ATOMS: atom_id res chain seq x y z
N MET A 1 25.82 16.57 -1.02
CA MET A 1 26.24 16.31 -2.41
C MET A 1 24.98 16.01 -3.20
N GLY A 2 24.64 16.83 -4.20
CA GLY A 2 23.44 16.64 -5.02
C GLY A 2 23.80 15.94 -6.33
N THR A 3 22.90 15.10 -6.84
CA THR A 3 23.02 14.47 -8.16
C THR A 3 22.14 15.23 -9.16
N LEU A 4 22.68 15.56 -10.34
CA LEU A 4 21.91 16.12 -11.44
C LEU A 4 21.22 14.98 -12.19
N ARG A 5 19.93 15.15 -12.48
CA ARG A 5 19.16 14.20 -13.29
C ARG A 5 19.48 14.37 -14.77
N TYR A 6 19.57 13.28 -15.51
CA TYR A 6 19.72 13.32 -16.96
C TYR A 6 18.38 13.68 -17.61
N GLY A 7 18.42 14.22 -18.84
CA GLY A 7 17.24 14.76 -19.51
C GLY A 7 16.14 13.74 -19.78
N ASP A 8 16.48 12.46 -19.90
CA ASP A 8 15.57 11.33 -20.07
C ASP A 8 14.93 10.85 -18.76
N GLU A 9 15.48 11.21 -17.60
CA GLU A 9 14.86 10.95 -16.29
C GLU A 9 13.80 11.99 -15.92
N VAL A 10 13.79 13.14 -16.61
CA VAL A 10 12.86 14.25 -16.38
C VAL A 10 11.65 14.08 -17.29
N ARG A 11 10.47 13.88 -16.69
CA ARG A 11 9.21 13.81 -17.45
C ARG A 11 8.82 15.20 -17.96
N ASP A 12 8.23 15.24 -19.15
CA ASP A 12 7.70 16.47 -19.75
C ASP A 12 6.54 17.03 -18.91
N GLU A 13 6.65 18.31 -18.53
CA GLU A 13 5.70 19.00 -17.67
C GLU A 13 4.34 19.22 -18.35
N LYS A 14 4.31 19.41 -19.67
CA LYS A 14 3.09 19.71 -20.42
C LYS A 14 2.11 18.55 -20.32
N SER A 15 2.62 17.33 -20.28
CA SER A 15 1.82 16.12 -20.11
C SER A 15 1.00 16.09 -18.82
N TYR A 16 1.47 16.74 -17.75
CA TYR A 16 0.79 16.77 -16.45
C TYR A 16 -0.06 18.03 -16.24
N PHE A 17 0.40 19.17 -16.75
CA PHE A 17 -0.24 20.46 -16.49
C PHE A 17 -1.16 20.95 -17.61
N ALA A 18 -1.27 20.22 -18.74
CA ALA A 18 -2.11 20.62 -19.87
C ALA A 18 -3.58 20.90 -19.51
N ALA A 19 -4.11 20.21 -18.49
CA ALA A 19 -5.50 20.34 -18.07
C ALA A 19 -5.72 21.33 -16.92
N ILE A 20 -4.65 21.95 -16.39
CA ILE A 20 -4.76 22.92 -15.28
C ILE A 20 -4.88 24.33 -15.86
N ASP A 21 -5.92 25.04 -15.42
CA ASP A 21 -6.13 26.43 -15.79
C ASP A 21 -5.00 27.32 -15.23
N LYS A 22 -4.62 28.35 -16.00
CA LYS A 22 -3.58 29.32 -15.60
C LYS A 22 -4.14 30.46 -14.77
N ASP A 23 -5.45 30.48 -14.55
CA ASP A 23 -6.13 31.49 -13.77
C ASP A 23 -5.74 31.44 -12.29
N LYS A 24 -5.78 32.63 -11.67
CA LYS A 24 -5.44 32.76 -10.26
C LYS A 24 -6.55 32.14 -9.41
N PRO A 25 -6.23 31.31 -8.40
CA PRO A 25 -7.24 30.74 -7.52
C PRO A 25 -7.98 31.81 -6.71
N GLU A 26 -9.25 31.56 -6.42
CA GLU A 26 -10.08 32.43 -5.58
C GLU A 26 -9.47 32.61 -4.18
N PRO A 27 -9.41 33.84 -3.64
CA PRO A 27 -8.76 34.12 -2.35
C PRO A 27 -9.32 33.31 -1.18
N GLU A 28 -10.64 33.15 -1.12
CA GLU A 28 -11.30 32.39 -0.05
C GLU A 28 -10.89 30.91 -0.06
N SER A 29 -10.80 30.31 -1.25
CA SER A 29 -10.39 28.91 -1.42
C SER A 29 -8.92 28.71 -0.99
N LEU A 30 -8.06 29.68 -1.29
CA LEU A 30 -6.66 29.67 -0.84
C LEU A 30 -6.55 29.74 0.68
N GLU A 31 -7.33 30.59 1.32
CA GLU A 31 -7.32 30.71 2.79
C GLU A 31 -7.73 29.41 3.48
N VAL A 32 -8.78 28.73 2.97
CA VAL A 32 -9.23 27.44 3.50
C VAL A 32 -8.13 26.38 3.36
N ALA A 33 -7.51 26.28 2.18
CA ALA A 33 -6.42 25.34 1.93
C ALA A 33 -5.22 25.61 2.86
N GLN A 34 -4.85 26.88 3.05
CA GLN A 34 -3.77 27.26 3.96
C GLN A 34 -4.06 26.90 5.41
N LYS A 35 -5.29 27.14 5.91
CA LYS A 35 -5.71 26.74 7.26
C LYS A 35 -5.61 25.22 7.43
N PHE A 36 -6.04 24.45 6.43
CA PHE A 36 -5.92 22.99 6.44
C PHE A 36 -4.47 22.52 6.48
N ILE A 37 -3.60 23.10 5.64
CA ILE A 37 -2.15 22.79 5.64
C ILE A 37 -1.58 23.08 7.02
N LYS A 38 -1.78 24.29 7.56
CA LYS A 38 -1.28 24.67 8.90
C LYS A 38 -1.74 23.72 9.99
N ALA A 39 -3.01 23.29 9.97
CA ALA A 39 -3.54 22.34 10.94
C ALA A 39 -2.94 20.93 10.82
N LYS A 40 -2.41 20.56 9.64
CA LYS A 40 -1.78 19.25 9.37
C LYS A 40 -0.25 19.28 9.39
N THR A 41 0.35 20.47 9.40
CA THR A 41 1.80 20.64 9.52
C THR A 41 2.30 20.05 10.83
N LYS A 42 3.36 19.26 10.73
CA LYS A 42 4.08 18.68 11.86
C LYS A 42 5.57 18.69 11.55
N ASP A 43 6.39 18.70 12.59
CA ASP A 43 7.82 18.50 12.44
C ASP A 43 8.07 17.10 11.88
N TRP A 44 8.85 17.03 10.81
CA TRP A 44 9.19 15.78 10.19
C TRP A 44 10.22 15.04 11.04
N SER A 45 9.99 13.74 11.24
CA SER A 45 10.97 12.85 11.83
C SER A 45 11.06 11.54 11.03
N PRO A 46 12.23 10.89 10.94
CA PRO A 46 12.39 9.64 10.19
C PRO A 46 11.42 8.53 10.62
N GLU A 47 11.00 8.53 11.89
CA GLU A 47 10.08 7.55 12.48
C GLU A 47 8.64 7.67 11.95
N MET A 48 8.30 8.78 11.29
CA MET A 48 6.99 8.98 10.67
C MET A 48 6.75 8.06 9.47
N VAL A 49 7.82 7.54 8.85
CA VAL A 49 7.75 6.62 7.72
C VAL A 49 8.14 5.22 8.20
N LYS A 50 7.26 4.24 7.98
CA LYS A 50 7.53 2.83 8.26
C LYS A 50 7.65 2.06 6.96
N ASP A 51 8.60 1.12 6.92
CA ASP A 51 8.71 0.15 5.83
C ASP A 51 8.02 -1.17 6.25
N PRO A 52 6.73 -1.36 5.90
CA PRO A 52 6.01 -2.57 6.26
C PRO A 52 6.61 -3.82 5.58
N VAL A 53 7.26 -3.66 4.43
CA VAL A 53 7.87 -4.78 3.69
C VAL A 53 9.08 -5.30 4.48
N GLN A 54 9.97 -4.40 4.90
CA GLN A 54 11.11 -4.75 5.74
C GLN A 54 10.67 -5.35 7.07
N GLU A 55 9.65 -4.77 7.73
CA GLU A 55 9.10 -5.33 8.97
C GLU A 55 8.57 -6.76 8.78
N HIS A 56 7.83 -7.00 7.70
CA HIS A 56 7.28 -8.32 7.39
C HIS A 56 8.37 -9.33 7.06
N LEU A 57 9.41 -8.91 6.34
CA LEU A 57 10.57 -9.74 6.02
C LEU A 57 11.31 -10.18 7.30
N LEU A 58 11.56 -9.25 8.21
CA LEU A 58 12.21 -9.55 9.49
C LEU A 58 11.37 -10.52 10.34
N LYS A 59 10.04 -10.35 10.36
CA LYS A 59 9.12 -11.29 11.02
C LYS A 59 9.20 -12.70 10.42
N LEU A 60 9.23 -12.80 9.09
CA LEU A 60 9.39 -14.07 8.35
C LEU A 60 10.71 -14.75 8.69
N ILE A 61 11.84 -14.03 8.64
CA ILE A 61 13.17 -14.55 8.98
C ILE A 61 13.17 -15.07 10.43
N ALA A 62 12.66 -14.29 11.37
CA ALA A 62 12.58 -14.69 12.77
C ALA A 62 11.71 -15.93 12.97
N SER A 63 10.59 -16.06 12.24
CA SER A 63 9.76 -17.26 12.28
C SER A 63 10.49 -18.51 11.77
N LYS A 64 11.29 -18.39 10.70
CA LYS A 64 12.09 -19.49 10.16
C LYS A 64 13.23 -19.89 11.11
N ARG A 65 13.88 -18.91 11.74
CA ARG A 65 14.92 -19.17 12.76
C ARG A 65 14.35 -19.87 13.99
N ARG A 66 13.21 -19.41 14.51
CA ARG A 66 12.55 -19.99 15.70
C ARG A 66 11.98 -21.38 15.45
N LYS A 67 11.49 -21.67 14.24
CA LYS A 67 11.00 -23.02 13.88
C LYS A 67 12.12 -24.06 13.77
N GLY A 68 13.39 -23.65 13.94
CA GLY A 68 14.57 -24.48 13.74
C GLY A 68 14.74 -24.85 12.27
N VAL A 69 15.97 -25.00 11.82
CA VAL A 69 16.23 -25.81 10.61
C VAL A 69 15.86 -27.23 11.01
N ARG A 70 14.60 -27.62 10.84
CA ARG A 70 14.25 -29.03 10.80
C ARG A 70 14.99 -29.59 9.60
N LYS A 71 16.12 -30.27 9.83
CA LYS A 71 16.62 -31.28 8.89
C LYS A 71 15.41 -32.14 8.54
N PRO A 72 15.15 -32.44 7.26
CA PRO A 72 14.10 -33.38 6.93
C PRO A 72 14.53 -34.73 7.52
N ALA A 73 14.00 -35.06 8.69
CA ALA A 73 13.90 -36.44 9.12
C ALA A 73 12.89 -37.06 8.16
N GLY A 74 13.33 -38.09 7.45
CA GLY A 74 12.48 -38.83 6.55
C GLY A 74 11.22 -39.33 7.25
N ASP A 75 10.23 -39.49 6.40
CA ASP A 75 9.06 -40.36 6.54
C ASP A 75 7.72 -39.79 7.01
N ALA A 76 6.72 -40.42 6.41
CA ALA A 76 5.42 -39.93 6.02
C ALA A 76 4.47 -39.55 7.17
N ASP A 77 3.70 -38.48 6.96
CA ASP A 77 2.31 -38.48 7.40
C ASP A 77 1.40 -37.73 6.43
N LYS A 78 0.19 -38.27 6.28
CA LYS A 78 -0.68 -38.24 5.11
C LYS A 78 -1.35 -36.88 4.94
N GLY A 79 -1.41 -36.42 3.69
CA GLY A 79 -2.10 -35.19 3.30
C GLY A 79 -3.55 -35.17 3.79
N ARG A 80 -3.85 -34.28 4.72
CA ARG A 80 -5.23 -33.86 4.96
C ARG A 80 -5.59 -32.87 3.85
N PRO A 81 -6.66 -33.12 3.06
CA PRO A 81 -7.09 -32.14 2.08
C PRO A 81 -7.52 -30.87 2.84
N GLY A 82 -6.81 -29.78 2.59
CA GLY A 82 -7.16 -28.48 3.14
C GLY A 82 -8.56 -28.11 2.62
N ASN A 83 -9.48 -27.79 3.53
CA ASN A 83 -10.77 -27.26 3.13
C ASN A 83 -10.55 -25.84 2.58
N VAL A 84 -10.34 -25.75 1.26
CA VAL A 84 -10.21 -24.50 0.54
C VAL A 84 -11.61 -23.88 0.47
N VAL A 85 -11.91 -23.02 1.44
CA VAL A 85 -13.06 -22.14 1.32
C VAL A 85 -12.72 -21.15 0.21
N ASN A 86 -13.31 -21.33 -0.96
CA ASN A 86 -13.16 -20.42 -2.08
C ASN A 86 -13.92 -19.13 -1.76
N LEU A 87 -13.20 -18.14 -1.23
CA LEU A 87 -13.72 -16.83 -0.81
C LEU A 87 -14.48 -16.11 -1.93
N PHE A 88 -14.12 -16.36 -3.20
CA PHE A 88 -14.83 -15.81 -4.36
C PHE A 88 -16.24 -16.39 -4.54
N GLU A 89 -16.42 -17.70 -4.32
CA GLU A 89 -17.73 -18.34 -4.37
C GLU A 89 -18.62 -17.90 -3.19
N ALA A 90 -18.03 -17.74 -2.00
CA ALA A 90 -18.72 -17.20 -0.83
C ALA A 90 -19.19 -15.75 -1.06
N LEU A 91 -18.36 -14.95 -1.72
CA LEU A 91 -18.72 -13.58 -2.10
C LEU A 91 -19.82 -13.54 -3.17
N LYS A 92 -19.73 -14.38 -4.20
CA LYS A 92 -20.72 -14.46 -5.28
C LYS A 92 -22.11 -14.86 -4.75
N LYS A 93 -22.17 -15.85 -3.84
CA LYS A 93 -23.42 -16.21 -3.15
C LYS A 93 -23.99 -15.04 -2.34
N SER A 94 -23.16 -14.33 -1.57
CA SER A 94 -23.61 -13.16 -0.77
C SER A 94 -24.21 -12.04 -1.63
N LEU A 95 -23.65 -11.80 -2.82
CA LEU A 95 -24.16 -10.80 -3.76
C LEU A 95 -25.46 -11.25 -4.45
N GLN A 96 -25.60 -12.53 -4.79
CA GLN A 96 -26.83 -13.07 -5.36
C GLN A 96 -27.99 -13.12 -4.34
N ASP A 97 -27.70 -13.47 -3.09
CA ASP A 97 -28.70 -13.49 -2.00
C ASP A 97 -29.22 -12.08 -1.67
N LYS A 98 -28.36 -11.05 -1.83
CA LYS A 98 -28.75 -9.65 -1.70
C LYS A 98 -29.61 -9.16 -2.88
N SER A 99 -29.42 -9.71 -4.08
CA SER A 99 -30.21 -9.36 -5.27
C SER A 99 -31.59 -10.03 -5.31
N LEU A 100 -31.82 -11.09 -4.53
CA LEU A 100 -33.10 -11.80 -4.43
C LEU A 100 -34.00 -11.28 -3.28
N ARG A 101 -33.52 -10.28 -2.52
CA ARG A 101 -34.24 -9.63 -1.41
C ARG A 101 -34.54 -8.15 -1.65
N SER A 102 -34.40 -7.70 -2.90
CA SER A 102 -34.92 -6.42 -3.41
C SER A 102 -35.94 -6.71 -4.49
#